data_AF-A0A3A6KT99-F1
#
_entry.id   AF-A0A3A6KT99-F1
#
_cell.length_a   1.000
_cell.length_b   1.000
_cell.length_c   1.000
_cell.angle_alpha   90.00
_cell.angle_beta   90.00
_cell.angle_gamma   90.00
#
_symmetry.space_group_name_H-M   'P 1'
#
loop_
_entity.id
_entity.type
_entity.pdbx_description
1 polymer ?
#
loop_
_entity_poly.entity_id
_entity_poly.type
_entity_poly.pdbx_seq_one_letter_code
_entity_poly.pdbx_strand_id
1 'polypeptide(L)'
;MLLEKLLKGANFSINIFNLEESKLFDQYFERILISKDTLLIKEGEIERYSYFVFDGMLRFWLLNHKGEKQIFWFCKEGTFSMSNISFTLQTRFTFNV
;
A
#
# COMPACT_ATOMS: atom_id res chain seq x y z
N MET A 1 -15.27 1.73 7.93
CA MET A 1 -14.44 2.92 7.61
C MET A 1 -13.00 2.49 7.33
N LEU A 2 -12.15 3.31 6.70
CA LEU A 2 -10.74 2.94 6.47
C LEU A 2 -9.99 2.88 7.81
N LEU A 3 -10.17 3.89 8.67
CA LEU A 3 -9.63 3.92 10.03
C LEU A 3 -10.01 2.68 10.86
N GLU A 4 -11.27 2.29 10.83
CA GLU A 4 -11.77 1.12 11.57
C GLU A 4 -11.06 -0.17 11.14
N LYS A 5 -10.86 -0.36 9.83
CA LYS A 5 -10.15 -1.53 9.30
C LYS A 5 -8.68 -1.54 9.71
N LEU A 6 -8.04 -0.38 9.67
CA LEU A 6 -6.68 -0.18 10.13
C LEU A 6 -6.53 -0.54 11.62
N LEU A 7 -7.38 0.03 12.48
CA LEU A 7 -7.33 -0.18 13.93
C LEU A 7 -7.59 -1.64 14.30
N LYS A 8 -8.54 -2.29 13.62
CA LYS A 8 -8.81 -3.72 13.80
C LYS A 8 -7.56 -4.57 13.50
N GLY A 9 -6.80 -4.24 12.45
CA GLY A 9 -5.54 -4.92 12.13
C GLY A 9 -4.45 -4.75 13.20
N ALA A 10 -4.51 -3.67 13.97
CA ALA A 10 -3.57 -3.35 15.04
C ALA A 10 -4.12 -3.67 16.46
N ASN A 11 -5.25 -4.38 16.56
CA ASN A 11 -5.93 -4.70 17.82
C ASN A 11 -6.33 -3.48 18.67
N PHE A 12 -6.64 -2.36 18.02
CA PHE A 12 -7.19 -1.16 18.68
C PHE A 12 -8.70 -1.05 18.46
N SER A 13 -9.39 -0.46 19.43
CA SER A 13 -10.81 -0.13 19.31
C SER A 13 -11.00 1.18 18.56
N ILE A 14 -12.04 1.25 17.70
CA ILE A 14 -12.43 2.48 17.01
C ILE A 14 -12.93 3.57 17.97
N ASN A 15 -13.40 3.18 19.17
CA ASN A 15 -13.96 4.11 20.17
C ASN A 15 -12.93 5.08 20.76
N ILE A 16 -11.65 4.98 20.38
CA ILE A 16 -10.61 5.96 20.70
C ILE A 16 -10.89 7.30 19.99
N PHE A 17 -11.53 7.24 18.81
CA PHE A 17 -11.88 8.41 18.02
C PHE A 17 -13.39 8.63 18.03
N ASN A 18 -13.80 9.90 18.03
CA ASN A 18 -15.19 10.24 17.76
C ASN A 18 -15.50 10.14 16.25
N LEU A 19 -16.78 10.27 15.89
CA LEU A 19 -17.23 10.13 14.52
C LEU A 19 -16.60 11.18 13.56
N GLU A 20 -16.44 12.42 14.01
CA GLU A 20 -15.89 13.49 13.17
C GLU A 20 -14.38 13.33 12.97
N GLU A 21 -13.64 12.92 13.99
CA GLU A 21 -12.22 12.54 13.87
C GLU A 21 -12.03 11.35 12.92
N SER A 22 -12.91 10.35 13.03
CA SER A 22 -12.86 9.16 12.17
C SER A 22 -13.13 9.52 10.70
N LYS A 23 -14.07 10.43 10.44
CA LYS A 23 -14.34 10.94 9.08
C LYS A 23 -13.18 11.79 8.56
N LEU A 24 -12.63 12.67 9.40
CA LEU A 24 -11.49 13.52 9.05
C LEU A 24 -10.28 12.67 8.64
N PHE A 25 -9.99 11.58 9.36
CA PHE A 25 -8.92 10.66 8.99
C PHE A 25 -9.14 10.05 7.59
N ASP A 26 -10.34 9.50 7.34
CA ASP A 26 -10.67 8.87 6.07
C ASP A 26 -10.60 9.86 4.88
N GLN A 27 -10.74 11.18 5.10
CA GLN A 27 -10.63 12.20 4.05
C GLN A 27 -9.21 12.40 3.50
N TYR A 28 -8.17 11.97 4.22
CA TYR A 28 -6.78 12.04 3.73
C TYR A 28 -6.41 10.89 2.78
N PHE A 29 -7.33 9.94 2.56
CA PHE A 29 -7.11 8.80 1.69
C PHE A 29 -7.93 8.94 0.40
N GLU A 30 -7.28 8.66 -0.72
CA GLU A 30 -7.93 8.48 -2.00
C GLU A 30 -8.21 6.99 -2.24
N ARG A 31 -9.42 6.67 -2.71
CA ARG A 31 -9.78 5.30 -3.06
C ARG A 31 -9.48 5.03 -4.52
N ILE A 32 -8.64 4.03 -4.78
CA ILE A 32 -8.42 3.46 -6.11
C ILE A 32 -8.98 2.04 -6.19
N LEU A 33 -9.47 1.65 -7.37
CA LEU A 33 -9.88 0.29 -7.68
C LEU A 33 -9.02 -0.20 -8.84
N ILE A 34 -8.31 -1.31 -8.62
CA ILE A 34 -7.40 -1.88 -9.61
C ILE A 34 -7.83 -3.32 -9.93
N SER A 35 -7.72 -3.69 -11.21
CA SER A 35 -7.99 -5.07 -11.62
C SER A 35 -6.80 -5.96 -11.28
N LYS A 36 -7.05 -7.26 -11.15
CA LYS A 36 -5.97 -8.25 -10.99
C LYS A 36 -4.93 -8.10 -12.11
N ASP A 37 -3.66 -8.23 -11.75
CA ASP A 37 -2.50 -8.12 -12.66
C ASP A 37 -2.30 -6.71 -13.29
N THR A 38 -2.91 -5.66 -12.71
CA THR A 38 -2.57 -4.26 -13.00
C THR A 38 -1.25 -3.89 -12.32
N LEU A 39 -0.36 -3.21 -13.03
CA LEU A 39 0.87 -2.66 -12.47
C LEU A 39 0.54 -1.37 -11.70
N LEU A 40 0.79 -1.35 -10.40
CA LEU A 40 0.53 -0.19 -9.55
C LEU A 40 1.74 0.75 -9.53
N ILE A 41 2.94 0.19 -9.45
CA ILE A 41 4.20 0.94 -9.49
C ILE A 41 5.16 0.25 -10.44
N LYS A 42 5.71 1.01 -11.37
CA LYS A 42 6.73 0.52 -12.27
C LYS A 42 8.13 0.83 -11.75
N GLU A 43 9.05 -0.11 -11.96
CA GLU A 43 10.47 0.13 -11.73
C GLU A 43 10.95 1.42 -12.44
N GLY A 44 11.72 2.23 -11.72
CA GLY A 44 12.22 3.52 -12.20
C GLY A 44 11.32 4.71 -11.90
N GLU A 45 10.08 4.50 -11.44
CA GLU A 45 9.19 5.56 -10.97
C GLU A 45 9.54 5.99 -9.53
N ILE A 46 9.07 7.17 -9.13
CA ILE A 46 9.17 7.64 -7.74
C ILE A 46 7.83 7.37 -7.07
N GLU A 47 7.84 6.62 -5.97
CA GLU A 47 6.64 6.32 -5.22
C GLU A 47 6.19 7.54 -4.41
N ARG A 48 4.97 8.01 -4.69
CA ARG A 48 4.39 9.22 -4.07
C ARG A 48 3.35 8.93 -3.01
N TYR A 49 2.88 7.70 -2.94
CA TYR A 49 1.78 7.28 -2.08
C TYR A 49 2.18 6.08 -1.25
N SER A 50 1.66 6.01 -0.03
CA SER A 50 1.62 4.79 0.76
C SER A 50 0.24 4.16 0.57
N TYR A 51 0.19 2.89 0.16
CA TYR A 51 -1.05 2.24 -0.22
C TYR A 51 -1.56 1.32 0.89
N PHE A 52 -2.72 1.61 1.45
CA PHE A 52 -3.40 0.68 2.35
C PHE A 52 -4.21 -0.34 1.56
N VAL A 53 -3.93 -1.64 1.72
CA VAL A 53 -4.69 -2.70 1.06
C VAL A 53 -6.02 -2.88 1.79
N PHE A 54 -7.04 -2.16 1.32
CA PHE A 54 -8.38 -2.28 1.89
C PHE A 54 -9.03 -3.62 1.54
N ASP A 55 -8.83 -4.17 0.35
CA ASP A 55 -9.31 -5.49 -0.05
C ASP A 55 -8.41 -6.05 -1.16
N GLY A 56 -8.19 -7.36 -1.17
CA GLY A 56 -7.28 -8.04 -2.10
C GLY A 56 -5.84 -8.16 -1.60
N MET A 57 -4.89 -8.18 -2.56
CA MET A 57 -3.47 -8.45 -2.28
C MET A 57 -2.57 -7.82 -3.34
N LEU A 58 -1.47 -7.23 -2.90
CA LEU A 58 -0.37 -6.74 -3.74
C LEU A 58 0.84 -7.68 -3.64
N ARG A 59 1.67 -7.70 -4.67
CA ARG A 59 2.92 -8.47 -4.67
C ARG A 59 4.04 -7.64 -5.25
N PHE A 60 5.23 -7.82 -4.70
CA PHE A 60 6.41 -7.08 -5.10
C PHE A 60 7.30 -8.03 -5.88
N TRP A 61 7.76 -7.58 -7.04
CA TRP A 61 8.58 -8.40 -7.91
C TRP A 61 9.61 -7.61 -8.69
N LEU A 62 10.70 -8.27 -9.04
CA LEU A 62 11.75 -7.74 -9.91
C LEU A 62 12.11 -8.76 -10.98
N LEU A 63 12.83 -8.31 -12.01
CA LEU A 63 13.42 -9.21 -13.00
C LEU A 63 14.84 -9.56 -12.55
N ASN A 64 15.17 -10.85 -12.54
CA ASN A 64 16.54 -11.28 -12.28
C ASN A 64 17.44 -11.03 -13.51
N HIS A 65 18.72 -11.39 -13.42
CA HIS A 65 19.71 -11.25 -14.50
C HIS A 65 19.35 -12.03 -15.79
N LYS A 66 18.37 -12.94 -15.75
CA LYS A 66 17.85 -13.68 -16.90
C LYS A 66 16.53 -13.10 -17.45
N GLY A 67 16.03 -12.02 -16.86
CA GLY A 67 14.72 -11.43 -17.20
C GLY A 67 13.54 -12.21 -16.63
N GLU A 68 13.74 -13.09 -15.65
CA GLU A 68 12.67 -13.88 -15.04
C GLU A 68 12.09 -13.14 -13.82
N LYS A 69 10.76 -13.19 -13.66
CA LYS A 69 10.06 -12.56 -12.54
C LYS A 69 10.35 -13.28 -11.22
N GLN A 70 10.89 -12.55 -10.25
CA GLN A 70 11.08 -12.99 -8.88
C GLN A 70 10.19 -12.20 -7.94
N ILE A 71 9.24 -12.88 -7.29
CA ILE A 71 8.37 -12.29 -6.27
C ILE A 71 9.09 -12.41 -4.93
N PHE A 72 9.20 -11.32 -4.18
CA PHE A 72 9.91 -11.30 -2.90
C PHE A 72 9.06 -10.80 -1.73
N TRP A 73 7.90 -10.19 -1.97
CA TRP A 73 7.01 -9.72 -0.90
C TRP A 73 5.54 -9.72 -1.32
N PHE A 74 4.66 -9.78 -0.32
CA PHE A 74 3.21 -9.65 -0.48
C PHE A 74 2.64 -8.71 0.58
N CYS A 75 1.75 -7.81 0.18
CA CYS A 75 0.94 -7.01 1.10
C CYS A 75 -0.50 -7.51 1.02
N LYS A 76 -1.02 -7.99 2.15
CA LYS A 76 -2.37 -8.53 2.29
C LYS A 76 -3.33 -7.44 2.78
N GLU A 77 -4.62 -7.73 2.73
CA GLU A 77 -5.65 -6.93 3.38
C GLU A 77 -5.26 -6.46 4.79
N GLY A 78 -5.46 -5.18 5.08
CA GLY A 78 -5.14 -4.58 6.37
C GLY A 78 -3.67 -4.17 6.55
N THR A 79 -2.83 -4.32 5.53
CA THR A 79 -1.42 -3.90 5.55
C THR A 79 -1.14 -2.77 4.57
N PHE A 80 -0.06 -2.04 4.81
CA PHE A 80 0.45 -1.03 3.88
C PHE A 80 1.43 -1.63 2.89
N SER A 81 1.40 -1.11 1.67
CA SER A 81 2.37 -1.29 0.61
C SER A 81 3.08 0.04 0.40
N MET A 82 4.39 0.06 0.64
CA MET A 82 5.27 1.21 0.39
C MET A 82 6.72 0.73 0.38
N SER A 83 7.56 1.26 -0.51
CA SER A 83 8.99 1.31 -0.28
C SER A 83 9.32 2.53 0.58
N ASN A 84 9.70 2.25 1.83
CA ASN A 84 10.25 3.27 2.74
C ASN A 84 11.39 4.08 2.08
N ILE A 85 12.25 3.46 1.29
CA ILE A 85 13.40 4.14 0.66
C ILE A 85 12.96 5.16 -0.39
N SER A 86 12.23 4.74 -1.42
CA SER A 86 11.73 5.65 -2.46
C SER A 86 10.83 6.75 -1.90
N PHE A 87 9.91 6.42 -1.01
CA PHE A 87 8.99 7.41 -0.42
C PHE A 87 9.74 8.43 0.45
N THR A 88 10.62 8.00 1.35
CA THR A 88 11.33 8.91 2.26
C THR A 88 12.46 9.69 1.58
N LEU A 89 13.24 9.04 0.70
CA LEU A 89 14.40 9.66 0.06
C LEU A 89 14.08 10.29 -1.30
N GLN A 90 12.84 10.16 -1.78
CA GLN A 90 12.41 10.64 -3.11
C GLN A 90 13.27 10.09 -4.24
N THR A 91 13.75 8.85 -4.09
CA THR A 91 14.58 8.14 -5.07
C THR A 91 13.77 7.15 -5.89
N ARG A 92 14.31 6.72 -7.04
CA ARG A 92 13.61 5.80 -7.94
C ARG A 92 13.48 4.40 -7.33
N PHE A 93 12.34 3.76 -7.58
CA PHE A 93 12.09 2.36 -7.25
C PHE A 93 12.95 1.40 -8.04
N THR A 94 13.33 0.29 -7.41
CA THR A 94 14.13 -0.78 -8.01
C THR A 94 13.35 -2.07 -8.26
N PHE A 95 12.02 -2.04 -8.13
CA PHE A 95 11.14 -3.19 -8.33
C PHE A 95 9.76 -2.73 -8.82
N ASN A 96 8.84 -3.68 -9.01
CA ASN A 96 7.49 -3.47 -9.47
C ASN A 96 6.48 -3.95 -8.41
N VAL A 97 5.33 -3.29 -8.35
CA VAL A 97 4.19 -3.65 -7.47
C VAL A 97 2.97 -3.93 -8.31
#